data_AF-A0A2V5VC41-F1
#
_entry.id   AF-A0A2V5VC41-F1
#
_cell.length_a   1.000
_cell.length_b   1.000
_cell.length_c   1.000
_cell.angle_alpha   90.00
_cell.angle_beta   90.00
_cell.angle_gamma   90.00
#
_symmetry.space_group_name_H-M   'P 1'
#
loop_
_entity.id
_entity.type
_entity.pdbx_description
1 polymer ?
#
loop_
_entity_poly.entity_id
_entity_poly.type
_entity_poly.pdbx_seq_one_letter_code
_entity_poly.pdbx_strand_id
1 'polypeptide(L)' 'MQRRLARAGYYRGAVDGVMGPQTRRAIRAYERDHGYAG' A
#
# COMPACT_ATOMS: atom_id res chain seq x y z
N MET A 1 -8.54 -0.38 -0.67
CA MET A 1 -7.14 -0.44 -0.20
C MET A 1 -6.12 0.01 -1.26
N GLN A 2 -5.83 -0.81 -2.28
CA GLN A 2 -4.81 -0.52 -3.31
C GLN A 2 -4.97 0.86 -4.00
N ARG A 3 -6.19 1.28 -4.36
CA ARG A 3 -6.43 2.62 -4.95
C ARG A 3 -6.01 3.76 -4.02
N ARG A 4 -6.21 3.61 -2.71
CA ARG A 4 -5.79 4.62 -1.72
C ARG A 4 -4.27 4.66 -1.62
N LEU A 5 -3.62 3.49 -1.56
CA LEU A 5 -2.16 3.38 -1.58
C LEU A 5 -1.56 3.96 -2.87
N ALA A 6 -2.22 3.76 -4.02
CA ALA A 6 -1.77 4.31 -5.29
C ALA A 6 -1.90 5.84 -5.34
N ARG A 7 -3.03 6.38 -4.89
CA ARG A 7 -3.21 7.83 -4.76
C ARG A 7 -2.21 8.47 -3.78
N ALA A 8 -1.87 7.76 -2.72
CA ALA A 8 -0.85 8.18 -1.75
C ALA A 8 0.60 7.94 -2.25
N GLY A 9 0.79 7.42 -3.47
CA GLY A 9 2.12 7.21 -4.07
C GLY A 9 2.84 5.91 -3.67
N TYR A 10 2.24 5.10 -2.80
CA TYR A 10 2.82 3.88 -2.25
C TYR A 10 2.62 2.63 -3.11
N TYR A 11 1.65 2.64 -4.05
CA TYR A 11 1.33 1.50 -4.88
C TYR A 11 1.33 1.84 -6.38
N ARG A 12 2.12 1.11 -7.16
CA ARG A 12 2.23 1.27 -8.62
C ARG A 12 1.82 0.00 -9.40
N GLY A 13 1.32 -1.02 -8.71
CA GLY A 13 0.82 -2.24 -9.34
C GLY A 13 -0.61 -2.11 -9.85
N ALA A 14 -1.11 -3.14 -10.53
CA ALA A 14 -2.49 -3.21 -10.97
C ALA A 14 -3.44 -3.22 -9.76
N VAL A 15 -4.49 -2.39 -9.77
CA VAL A 15 -5.53 -2.42 -8.73
C VAL A 15 -6.51 -3.55 -9.06
N ASP A 16 -6.03 -4.77 -8.88
CA ASP A 16 -6.70 -6.04 -9.18
C ASP A 16 -7.49 -6.61 -7.98
N GLY A 17 -7.35 -6.02 -6.79
CA GLY A 17 -7.92 -6.53 -5.54
C GLY A 17 -7.08 -7.62 -4.87
N VAL A 18 -5.97 -8.03 -5.47
CA VAL A 18 -5.11 -9.11 -4.98
C VAL A 18 -4.09 -8.57 -3.96
N MET A 19 -4.04 -9.19 -2.79
CA MET A 19 -3.03 -8.87 -1.76
C MET A 19 -1.68 -9.54 -2.05
N GLY A 20 -1.10 -9.24 -3.21
CA GLY A 20 0.21 -9.72 -3.60
C GLY A 20 1.37 -9.05 -2.84
N PRO A 21 2.62 -9.48 -3.10
CA PRO A 21 3.81 -8.95 -2.45
C PRO A 21 3.96 -7.42 -2.58
N GLN A 22 3.59 -6.87 -3.74
CA GLN A 22 3.59 -5.42 -3.98
C GLN A 22 2.56 -4.68 -3.14
N THR A 23 1.35 -5.23 -3.01
CA THR A 23 0.29 -4.65 -2.17
C THR A 23 0.74 -4.63 -0.71
N ARG A 24 1.29 -5.74 -0.20
CA ARG A 24 1.81 -5.83 1.19
C ARG A 24 2.96 -4.87 1.44
N ARG A 25 3.86 -4.68 0.47
CA ARG A 25 4.95 -3.70 0.56
C ARG A 25 4.44 -2.26 0.61
N ALA A 26 3.44 -1.94 -0.20
CA ALA A 26 2.79 -0.62 -0.18
C ALA A 26 2.08 -0.32 1.14
N ILE A 27 1.41 -1.33 1.71
CA ILE A 27 0.78 -1.24 3.04
C ILE A 27 1.84 -0.92 4.09
N ARG A 28 2.91 -1.71 4.19
CA ARG A 28 3.98 -1.46 5.18
C ARG A 28 4.66 -0.11 5.00
N ALA A 29 4.84 0.35 3.76
CA ALA A 29 5.42 1.66 3.50
C ALA A 29 4.50 2.79 3.94
N TYR A 30 3.21 2.68 3.64
CA TYR A 30 2.18 3.61 4.08
C TYR A 30 2.06 3.65 5.61
N GLU A 31 2.02 2.49 6.28
CA GLU A 31 1.94 2.36 7.74
C GLU A 31 3.17 2.95 8.44
N ARG A 32 4.36 2.69 7.91
CA ARG A 32 5.61 3.26 8.46
C ARG A 32 5.63 4.78 8.36
N ASP A 33 5.18 5.32 7.23
CA ASP A 33 5.18 6.77 6.98
C ASP A 33 4.12 7.49 7.81
N HIS A 34 2.96 6.86 8.02
CA HIS A 34 1.87 7.40 8.82
C HIS A 34 2.01 7.10 10.32
N GLY A 35 3.15 6.53 10.75
CA GLY A 35 3.42 6.32 12.17
C GLY A 35 2.47 5.36 12.86
N TYR A 36 1.81 4.45 12.14
CA TYR A 36 1.12 3.32 12.76
C TYR A 36 2.16 2.27 13.18
N ALA A 37 3.05 2.68 14.09
CA ALA A 37 3.66 1.77 15.04
C ALA A 37 2.56 1.45 16.06
N GLY A 38 1.76 0.43 15.74
CA GLY A 38 1.00 -0.27 16.77
C GLY A 38 1.96 -1.07 17.64
#